data_AF-A0A931U683-F1
#
_entry.id   AF-A0A931U683-F1
#
_cell.length_a   1.000
_cell.length_b   1.000
_cell.length_c   1.000
_cell.angle_alpha   90.00
_cell.angle_beta   90.00
_cell.angle_gamma   90.00
#
_symmetry.space_group_name_H-M   'P 1'
#
loop_
_entity.id
_entity.type
_entity.pdbx_description
1 polymer ?
#
loop_
_entity_poly.entity_id
_entity_poly.type
_entity_poly.pdbx_seq_one_letter_code
_entity_poly.pdbx_strand_id
1 'polypeptide(L)'
;MPLTEAETRSKAILDRVCDAILAFMRTTYPTFDHDLRWAVFPVTNFLCGVAPAPHQVGEDKPEVKSPYIEGLYFSGDTVRGWGCAADAAVHAALLCAAAVGAYDYMQVVPEFMR
;
A
#
# COMPACT_ATOMS: atom_id res chain seq x y z
N MET A 1 -12.77 2.91 -15.75
CA MET A 1 -11.50 2.41 -16.30
C MET A 1 -10.39 3.25 -15.70
N PRO A 2 -9.30 2.66 -15.19
CA PRO A 2 -8.15 3.43 -14.71
C PRO A 2 -7.56 4.28 -15.84
N LEU A 3 -7.00 5.43 -15.48
CA LEU A 3 -6.27 6.29 -16.42
C LEU A 3 -4.98 5.58 -16.86
N THR A 4 -4.58 5.79 -18.11
CA THR A 4 -3.24 5.41 -18.58
C THR A 4 -2.18 6.33 -17.99
N GLU A 5 -0.91 5.89 -17.99
CA GLU A 5 0.20 6.73 -17.51
C GLU A 5 0.33 8.07 -18.28
N ALA A 6 -0.02 8.11 -19.57
CA ALA A 6 -0.01 9.36 -20.31
C ALA A 6 -1.11 10.32 -19.82
N GLU A 7 -2.29 9.79 -19.53
CA GLU A 7 -3.44 10.56 -19.06
C GLU A 7 -3.25 11.07 -17.63
N THR A 8 -2.54 10.34 -16.76
CA THR A 8 -2.22 10.79 -15.39
C THR A 8 -1.35 12.04 -15.37
N ARG A 9 -0.73 12.43 -16.50
CA ARG A 9 0.07 13.67 -16.63
C ARG A 9 -0.75 14.87 -17.10
N SER A 10 -2.03 14.70 -17.42
CA SER A 10 -2.91 15.77 -17.90
C SER A 10 -3.82 16.29 -16.78
N LYS A 11 -3.56 17.51 -16.31
CA LYS A 11 -4.40 18.14 -15.27
C LYS A 11 -5.88 18.19 -15.67
N ALA A 12 -6.18 18.51 -16.92
CA ALA A 12 -7.57 18.59 -17.39
C ALA A 12 -8.30 17.24 -17.30
N ILE A 13 -7.59 16.13 -17.57
CA ILE A 13 -8.17 14.79 -17.43
C ILE A 13 -8.34 14.45 -15.95
N LEU A 14 -7.33 14.75 -15.12
CA LEU A 14 -7.38 14.52 -13.67
C LEU A 14 -8.55 15.28 -13.01
N ASP A 15 -8.72 16.57 -13.32
CA ASP A 15 -9.81 17.39 -12.80
C ASP A 15 -11.16 16.76 -13.15
N ARG A 16 -11.35 16.39 -14.42
CA ARG A 16 -12.58 15.72 -14.89
C ARG A 16 -12.86 14.41 -14.16
N VAL A 17 -11.84 13.61 -13.87
CA VAL A 17 -12.00 12.35 -13.14
C VAL A 17 -12.32 12.59 -11.66
N CYS A 18 -11.64 13.53 -11.01
CA CYS A 18 -11.92 13.90 -9.62
C CYS A 18 -13.35 14.41 -9.47
N ASP A 19 -13.80 15.27 -10.38
CA ASP A 19 -15.18 15.78 -10.42
C ASP A 19 -16.19 14.65 -10.60
N ALA A 20 -15.91 13.69 -11.49
CA ALA A 20 -16.77 12.53 -11.69
C ALA A 20 -16.87 11.64 -10.44
N ILE A 21 -15.76 11.42 -9.73
CA ILE A 21 -15.75 10.67 -8.47
C ILE A 21 -16.60 11.40 -7.41
N LEU A 22 -16.40 12.71 -7.23
CA LEU A 22 -17.16 13.49 -6.26
C LEU A 22 -18.65 13.56 -6.62
N ALA A 23 -18.98 13.73 -7.90
CA ALA A 23 -20.37 13.71 -8.37
C ALA A 23 -21.05 12.37 -8.10
N PHE A 24 -20.35 11.25 -8.31
CA PHE A 24 -20.83 9.92 -7.95
C PHE A 24 -21.09 9.83 -6.44
N MET A 25 -20.11 10.21 -5.61
CA MET A 25 -20.26 10.16 -4.14
C MET A 25 -21.45 10.99 -3.64
N ARG A 26 -21.64 12.22 -4.17
CA ARG A 26 -22.79 13.08 -3.84
C ARG A 26 -24.13 12.47 -4.24
N THR A 27 -24.16 11.79 -5.38
CA THR A 27 -25.38 11.12 -5.86
C THR A 27 -25.72 9.90 -5.00
N THR A 28 -24.71 9.16 -4.55
CA THR A 28 -24.89 7.96 -3.73
C THR A 28 -25.18 8.28 -2.26
N TYR A 29 -24.58 9.33 -1.72
CA TYR A 29 -24.64 9.68 -0.30
C TYR A 29 -25.20 11.10 -0.12
N PRO A 30 -26.48 11.26 0.28
CA PRO A 30 -27.13 12.56 0.37
C PRO A 30 -26.47 13.57 1.33
N THR A 31 -25.74 13.09 2.33
CA THR A 31 -25.03 13.93 3.31
C THR A 31 -23.54 14.11 2.99
N PHE A 32 -23.07 13.63 1.83
CA PHE A 32 -21.65 13.56 1.51
C PHE A 32 -20.90 14.88 1.72
N ASP A 33 -21.42 15.99 1.21
CA ASP A 33 -20.76 17.30 1.33
C ASP A 33 -20.73 17.82 2.78
N HIS A 34 -21.70 17.42 3.62
CA HIS A 34 -21.68 17.73 5.05
C HIS A 34 -20.62 16.90 5.79
N ASP A 35 -20.39 15.66 5.36
CA ASP A 35 -19.51 14.71 6.07
C ASP A 35 -18.06 14.81 5.59
N LEU A 36 -17.84 15.23 4.34
CA LEU A 36 -16.50 15.43 3.78
C LEU A 36 -15.78 16.59 4.50
N ARG A 37 -14.57 16.33 5.00
CA ARG A 37 -13.71 17.35 5.63
C ARG A 37 -12.59 17.81 4.72
N TRP A 38 -11.99 16.87 4.00
CA TRP A 38 -10.95 17.10 3.02
C TRP A 38 -10.91 15.91 2.06
N ALA A 39 -10.38 16.13 0.87
CA ALA A 39 -10.12 15.07 -0.11
C ALA A 39 -8.74 15.27 -0.71
N VAL A 40 -8.00 14.18 -0.88
CA VAL A 40 -6.76 14.13 -1.64
C VAL A 40 -6.91 13.03 -2.68
N PHE A 41 -6.60 13.35 -3.94
CA PHE A 41 -6.61 12.40 -5.04
C PHE A 41 -5.15 12.10 -5.43
N PRO A 42 -4.52 11.09 -4.81
CA PRO A 42 -3.16 10.72 -5.17
C PRO A 42 -3.15 10.19 -6.60
N VAL A 43 -2.22 10.71 -7.41
CA VAL A 43 -1.99 10.22 -8.77
C VAL A 43 -0.77 9.33 -8.73
N THR A 44 -0.99 8.03 -8.82
CA THR A 44 0.06 7.01 -8.81
C THR A 44 -0.07 6.12 -10.04
N ASN A 45 1.03 5.83 -10.72
CA ASN A 45 1.01 4.85 -11.81
C ASN A 45 0.85 3.41 -11.28
N PHE A 46 1.20 3.19 -10.01
CA PHE A 46 1.06 1.91 -9.31
C PHE A 46 0.62 2.20 -7.86
N LEU A 47 -0.52 1.64 -7.45
CA LEU A 47 -1.11 1.87 -6.12
C LEU A 47 -0.62 0.83 -5.10
N CYS A 48 -0.67 -0.45 -5.48
CA CYS A 48 -0.05 -1.54 -4.74
C CYS A 48 1.25 -1.89 -5.46
N GLY A 49 2.31 -2.22 -4.72
CA GLY A 49 3.55 -2.59 -5.37
C GLY A 49 3.35 -3.89 -6.14
N VAL A 50 3.37 -3.74 -7.47
CA VAL A 50 3.00 -4.70 -8.51
C VAL A 50 1.63 -5.33 -8.27
N ALA A 51 0.67 -5.08 -9.17
CA ALA A 51 -0.58 -5.83 -9.20
C ALA A 51 -0.22 -7.33 -9.08
N PRO A 52 -0.71 -8.06 -8.07
CA PRO A 52 -0.17 -9.36 -7.68
C PRO A 52 -0.23 -10.33 -8.85
N ALA A 53 0.84 -10.37 -9.63
CA ALA A 53 1.01 -11.33 -10.68
C ALA A 53 1.40 -12.66 -10.03
N PRO A 54 1.24 -13.79 -10.74
CA PRO A 54 1.82 -15.05 -10.29
C PRO A 54 3.27 -14.83 -9.82
N HIS A 55 3.61 -15.36 -8.65
CA HIS A 55 4.92 -15.24 -8.00
C HIS A 55 5.27 -13.86 -7.42
N GLN A 56 4.27 -13.05 -7.05
CA GLN A 56 4.50 -11.76 -6.37
C GLN A 56 3.68 -11.61 -5.08
N VAL A 57 3.23 -12.74 -4.50
CA VAL A 57 2.36 -12.78 -3.32
C VAL A 57 2.78 -13.85 -2.33
N GLY A 58 2.32 -13.70 -1.09
CA GLY A 58 2.58 -14.67 -0.02
C GLY A 58 4.07 -14.94 0.13
N GLU A 59 4.43 -16.21 0.00
CA GLU A 59 5.81 -16.70 0.16
C GLU A 59 6.77 -16.27 -0.96
N ASP A 60 6.25 -15.81 -2.09
CA ASP A 60 7.07 -15.34 -3.22
C ASP A 60 7.43 -13.84 -3.09
N LYS A 61 6.97 -13.15 -2.04
CA LYS A 61 7.38 -11.77 -1.75
C LYS A 61 8.88 -11.73 -1.37
N PRO A 62 9.58 -10.62 -1.68
CA PRO A 62 10.96 -10.42 -1.22
C PRO A 62 11.12 -10.62 0.28
N GLU A 63 12.20 -11.28 0.67
CA GLU A 63 12.60 -11.42 2.07
C GLU A 63 12.89 -10.06 2.71
N VAL A 64 12.80 -10.02 4.04
CA VAL A 64 13.14 -8.82 4.83
C VAL A 64 14.63 -8.49 4.75
N LYS A 65 15.52 -9.48 4.64
CA LYS A 65 16.96 -9.26 4.52
C LYS A 65 17.42 -9.55 3.09
N SER A 66 18.21 -8.65 2.51
CA SER A 66 18.82 -8.90 1.20
C SER A 66 19.82 -10.06 1.31
N PRO A 67 19.73 -11.07 0.43
CA PRO A 67 20.74 -12.14 0.37
C PRO A 67 22.03 -11.69 -0.35
N TYR A 68 22.01 -10.53 -1.01
CA TYR A 68 23.10 -10.09 -1.89
C TYR A 68 23.89 -8.89 -1.35
N ILE A 69 23.27 -8.07 -0.49
CA ILE A 69 23.88 -6.85 0.04
C ILE A 69 23.84 -6.91 1.56
N GLU A 70 25.01 -6.99 2.17
CA GLU A 70 25.14 -6.97 3.63
C GLU A 70 24.63 -5.64 4.19
N GLY A 71 23.83 -5.72 5.25
CA GLY A 71 23.25 -4.54 5.91
C GLY A 71 22.05 -3.92 5.17
N LEU A 72 21.58 -4.49 4.06
CA LEU A 72 20.36 -4.04 3.38
C LEU A 72 19.13 -4.84 3.83
N TYR A 73 18.11 -4.10 4.27
CA TYR A 73 16.84 -4.65 4.76
C TYR A 73 15.67 -3.96 4.06
N PHE A 74 14.60 -4.72 3.86
CA PHE A 74 13.39 -4.30 3.18
C PHE A 74 12.20 -4.30 4.16
N SER A 75 11.29 -3.36 3.94
CA SER A 75 10.01 -3.28 4.66
C SER A 75 8.94 -2.68 3.74
N GLY A 76 7.66 -2.85 4.09
CA GLY A 76 6.52 -2.43 3.29
C GLY A 76 5.56 -3.58 2.99
N ASP A 77 4.39 -3.26 2.45
CA ASP A 77 3.31 -4.21 2.17
C ASP A 77 3.67 -5.25 1.09
N THR A 78 4.68 -4.94 0.28
CA THR A 78 5.24 -5.83 -0.75
C THR A 78 6.33 -6.75 -0.27
N VAL A 79 6.83 -6.57 0.95
CA VAL A 79 7.84 -7.45 1.55
C VAL A 79 7.12 -8.61 2.25
N ARG A 80 7.82 -9.74 2.41
CA ARG A 80 7.30 -10.90 3.14
C ARG A 80 6.74 -10.45 4.49
N GLY A 81 5.50 -10.85 4.75
CA GLY A 81 4.77 -10.52 5.97
C GLY A 81 3.33 -11.01 5.92
N TRP A 82 2.67 -10.97 7.07
CA TRP A 82 1.29 -11.39 7.26
C TRP A 82 0.32 -10.24 6.99
N GLY A 83 -0.81 -10.51 6.31
CA GLY A 83 -1.86 -9.52 6.05
C GLY A 83 -1.93 -8.98 4.63
N CYS A 84 -2.65 -7.88 4.44
CA CYS A 84 -2.85 -7.17 3.17
C CYS A 84 -2.86 -5.62 3.33
N ALA A 85 -2.04 -4.94 2.54
CA ALA A 85 -1.85 -3.49 2.60
C ALA A 85 -1.26 -3.04 3.96
N ALA A 86 -2.03 -2.37 4.80
CA ALA A 86 -1.49 -1.67 5.98
C ALA A 86 -0.96 -2.62 7.06
N ASP A 87 -1.67 -3.71 7.36
CA ASP A 87 -1.23 -4.73 8.32
C ASP A 87 0.01 -5.48 7.81
N ALA A 88 0.07 -5.79 6.51
CA ALA A 88 1.28 -6.35 5.87
C ALA A 88 2.49 -5.42 6.01
N ALA A 89 2.31 -4.12 5.76
CA ALA A 89 3.38 -3.14 5.93
C ALA A 89 3.87 -3.06 7.38
N VAL A 90 2.94 -3.06 8.35
CA VAL A 90 3.29 -3.05 9.77
C VAL A 90 4.01 -4.33 10.17
N HIS A 91 3.52 -5.50 9.74
CA HIS A 91 4.12 -6.78 10.04
C HIS A 91 5.55 -6.89 9.48
N ALA A 92 5.74 -6.53 8.21
CA ALA A 92 7.06 -6.48 7.58
C ALA A 92 7.99 -5.46 8.27
N ALA A 93 7.46 -4.37 8.83
CA ALA A 93 8.25 -3.42 9.62
C ALA A 93 8.72 -4.00 10.95
N LEU A 94 7.89 -4.79 11.64
CA LEU A 94 8.28 -5.50 12.86
C LEU A 94 9.39 -6.52 12.57
N LEU A 95 9.23 -7.33 11.52
CA LEU A 95 10.25 -8.27 11.07
C LEU A 95 11.57 -7.55 10.70
N CYS A 96 11.50 -6.44 9.97
CA CYS A 96 12.66 -5.65 9.59
C CYS A 96 13.38 -5.06 10.81
N ALA A 97 12.63 -4.46 11.74
CA ALA A 97 13.20 -3.92 12.98
C ALA A 97 13.88 -5.02 13.82
N ALA A 98 13.30 -6.23 13.88
CA ALA A 98 13.89 -7.37 14.57
C ALA A 98 15.15 -7.89 13.85
N ALA A 99 15.19 -7.85 12.52
CA ALA A 99 16.34 -8.28 11.73
C ALA A 99 17.53 -7.30 11.75
N VAL A 100 17.26 -5.99 11.94
CA VAL A 100 18.28 -4.95 12.08
C VAL A 100 18.78 -4.84 13.53
N GLY A 101 17.86 -4.94 14.49
CA GLY A 101 18.13 -4.72 15.91
C GLY A 101 18.48 -5.98 16.69
N ALA A 102 18.52 -5.83 18.02
CA ALA A 102 18.72 -6.94 18.97
C ALA A 102 17.41 -7.36 19.67
N TYR A 103 16.29 -6.68 19.39
CA TYR A 103 15.02 -6.91 20.05
C TYR A 103 14.06 -7.65 19.13
N ASP A 104 13.39 -8.66 19.68
CA ASP A 104 12.31 -9.35 19.00
C ASP A 104 11.01 -8.55 19.16
N TYR A 105 10.64 -7.80 18.13
CA TYR A 105 9.41 -7.02 18.09
C TYR A 105 8.17 -7.85 17.72
N MET A 106 8.31 -9.11 17.34
CA MET A 106 7.17 -9.98 16.97
C MET A 106 6.34 -10.41 18.20
N GLN A 107 6.82 -10.12 19.40
CA GLN A 107 6.10 -10.38 20.64
C GLN A 107 4.77 -9.61 20.76
N VAL A 108 4.63 -8.49 20.04
CA VAL A 108 3.41 -7.66 20.05
C VAL A 108 2.28 -8.23 19.20
N VAL A 109 2.57 -9.20 18.33
CA VAL A 109 1.57 -9.88 17.50
C VAL A 109 1.21 -11.27 18.05
N PRO A 110 0.02 -11.80 17.73
CA PRO A 110 -0.39 -13.16 18.11
C PRO A 110 0.61 -14.22 17.64
N GLU A 111 0.70 -15.33 18.39
CA GLU A 111 1.66 -16.41 18.12
C GLU A 111 1.61 -16.95 16.70
N PHE A 112 0.41 -17.08 16.11
CA PHE A 112 0.26 -17.56 14.74
C PHE A 112 0.76 -16.59 13.65
N MET A 113 1.06 -15.34 14.02
CA MET A 113 1.63 -14.31 13.14
C MET A 113 3.12 -14.09 13.37
N ARG A 114 3.75 -14.84 14.30
CA ARG A 114 5.19 -14.70 14.58
C ARG A 114 6.04 -15.41 13.55
#